data_AF-A0A7W6F3V1-F1
#
_entry.id   AF-A0A7W6F3V1-F1
#
_cell.length_a   1.000
_cell.length_b   1.000
_cell.length_c   1.000
_cell.angle_alpha   90.00
_cell.angle_beta   90.00
_cell.angle_gamma   90.00
#
_symmetry.space_group_name_H-M   'P 1'
#
loop_
_entity.id
_entity.type
_entity.pdbx_description
1 polymer ?
#
loop_
_entity_poly.entity_id
_entity_poly.type
_entity_poly.pdbx_seq_one_letter_code
_entity_poly.pdbx_strand_id
1 'polypeptide(L)'
;MSFSKKDRKLQSKSGIIFPTATFAEPLAMAIAGALKEEFGNTPSALKTIAQLTRSNERAVRNWFEGKNSPSAENLVILMRHSDLILRTVLALADRQDLVVAVGLAGLRRQLMDAVAAIDGLPTDTSDHGSDDIDDAGT
;
A
#
# COMPACT_ATOMS: atom_id res chain seq x y z
N MET A 1 -36.67 -26.77 -28.58
CA MET A 1 -37.61 -26.07 -27.67
C MET A 1 -36.98 -24.74 -27.30
N SER A 2 -37.55 -23.62 -27.74
CA SER A 2 -36.97 -22.27 -27.63
C SER A 2 -37.58 -21.51 -26.46
N PHE A 3 -36.75 -20.88 -25.61
CA PHE A 3 -37.20 -20.07 -24.48
C PHE A 3 -37.90 -18.79 -24.95
N SER A 4 -39.04 -18.47 -24.34
CA SER A 4 -39.88 -17.33 -24.72
C SER A 4 -39.21 -16.00 -24.37
N LYS A 5 -39.41 -14.99 -25.24
CA LYS A 5 -38.87 -13.63 -25.12
C LYS A 5 -39.29 -12.91 -23.82
N LYS A 6 -40.27 -13.46 -23.08
CA LYS A 6 -40.82 -12.89 -21.84
C LYS A 6 -40.02 -13.25 -20.57
N ASP A 7 -39.16 -14.26 -20.61
CA ASP A 7 -38.38 -14.68 -19.43
C ASP A 7 -37.16 -13.78 -19.14
N ARG A 8 -36.86 -12.82 -20.03
CA ARG A 8 -35.70 -11.91 -19.95
C ARG A 8 -35.98 -10.56 -19.25
N LYS A 9 -37.02 -10.47 -18.40
CA LYS A 9 -37.39 -9.21 -17.71
C LYS A 9 -37.55 -9.34 -16.20
N LEU A 10 -36.76 -10.20 -15.56
CA LEU A 10 -36.53 -10.12 -14.11
C LEU A 10 -35.35 -9.18 -13.86
N GLN A 11 -35.56 -7.87 -14.00
CA GLN A 11 -34.69 -6.90 -13.36
C GLN A 11 -35.28 -6.64 -11.97
N SER A 12 -34.49 -6.90 -10.92
CA SER A 12 -34.83 -6.44 -9.58
C SER A 12 -34.99 -4.92 -9.65
N LYS A 13 -36.14 -4.41 -9.19
CA LYS A 13 -36.35 -2.97 -9.04
C LYS A 13 -35.25 -2.44 -8.11
N SER A 14 -34.43 -1.53 -8.63
CA SER A 14 -33.46 -0.75 -7.87
C SER A 14 -34.17 0.01 -6.76
N GLY A 15 -34.26 -0.61 -5.58
CA GLY A 15 -34.98 -0.03 -4.44
C GLY A 15 -34.61 -0.62 -3.09
N ILE A 16 -33.56 -1.42 -2.99
CA ILE A 16 -32.97 -1.76 -1.67
C ILE A 16 -31.73 -0.88 -1.52
N ILE A 17 -31.98 0.37 -1.13
CA ILE A 17 -30.94 1.20 -0.56
C ILE A 17 -30.71 0.61 0.83
N PHE A 18 -29.69 -0.25 0.95
CA PHE A 18 -29.22 -0.67 2.27
C PHE A 18 -28.88 0.61 3.04
N PRO A 19 -29.26 0.73 4.33
CA PRO A 19 -28.87 1.88 5.13
C PRO A 19 -27.33 1.87 5.23
N THR A 20 -26.69 2.65 4.36
CA THR A 20 -25.27 2.94 4.43
C THR A 20 -25.10 3.76 5.69
N ALA A 21 -24.60 3.13 6.76
CA ALA A 21 -24.34 3.76 8.04
C ALA A 21 -23.65 5.11 7.77
N THR A 22 -24.38 6.20 7.98
CA THR A 22 -24.08 7.55 7.47
C THR A 22 -23.00 8.25 8.30
N PHE A 23 -22.20 7.48 9.06
CA PHE A 23 -21.25 7.99 10.04
C PHE A 23 -19.80 7.47 9.85
N ALA A 24 -19.56 6.60 8.89
CA ALA A 24 -18.21 6.17 8.53
C ALA A 24 -17.87 6.65 7.12
N GLU A 25 -16.66 7.19 6.93
CA GLU A 25 -16.14 7.41 5.58
C GLU A 25 -16.25 6.09 4.80
N PRO A 26 -16.93 6.06 3.63
CA PRO A 26 -16.99 4.88 2.80
C PRO A 26 -15.61 4.31 2.59
N LEU A 27 -15.42 3.03 2.93
CA LEU A 27 -14.12 2.34 2.84
C LEU A 27 -13.43 2.60 1.49
N ALA A 28 -14.19 2.67 0.40
CA ALA A 28 -13.66 2.99 -0.93
C ALA A 28 -12.92 4.35 -0.98
N MET A 29 -13.44 5.41 -0.34
CA MET A 29 -12.80 6.72 -0.32
C MET A 29 -11.56 6.74 0.57
N ALA A 30 -11.65 6.16 1.78
CA ALA A 30 -10.52 6.07 2.68
C ALA A 30 -9.35 5.29 2.06
N ILE A 31 -9.63 4.15 1.42
CA ILE A 31 -8.62 3.36 0.71
C ILE A 31 -8.10 4.11 -0.52
N ALA A 32 -8.95 4.86 -1.24
CA ALA A 32 -8.49 5.71 -2.35
C ALA A 32 -7.49 6.78 -1.88
N GLY A 33 -7.74 7.38 -0.72
CA GLY A 33 -6.84 8.32 -0.07
C GLY A 33 -5.50 7.66 0.25
N ALA A 34 -5.52 6.55 0.97
CA ALA A 34 -4.32 5.81 1.35
C ALA A 34 -3.51 5.32 0.13
N LEU A 35 -4.17 4.85 -0.94
CA LEU A 35 -3.48 4.44 -2.17
C LEU A 35 -2.75 5.60 -2.85
N LYS A 36 -3.38 6.77 -2.88
CA LYS A 36 -2.75 7.97 -3.48
C LYS A 36 -1.61 8.50 -2.64
N GLU A 37 -1.71 8.42 -1.32
CA GLU A 37 -0.66 8.85 -0.40
C GLU A 37 0.54 7.90 -0.45
N GLU A 38 0.31 6.59 -0.43
CA GLU A 38 1.39 5.59 -0.42
C GLU A 38 2.09 5.45 -1.78
N PHE A 39 1.31 5.37 -2.87
CA PHE A 39 1.84 5.01 -4.20
C PHE A 39 1.84 6.18 -5.19
N GLY A 40 1.24 7.31 -4.83
CA GLY A 40 1.04 8.44 -5.73
C GLY A 40 -0.12 8.22 -6.72
N ASN A 41 -0.50 9.30 -7.42
CA ASN A 41 -1.58 9.27 -8.41
C ASN A 41 -1.04 9.21 -9.85
N THR A 42 -0.23 8.20 -10.15
CA THR A 42 0.45 8.05 -11.45
C THR A 42 -0.01 6.78 -12.18
N PRO A 43 0.03 6.74 -13.53
CA PRO A 43 -0.29 5.52 -14.28
C PRO A 43 0.62 4.34 -13.93
N SER A 44 1.87 4.59 -13.54
CA SER A 44 2.78 3.54 -13.06
C SER A 44 2.30 2.94 -11.74
N ALA A 45 1.83 3.76 -10.79
CA ALA A 45 1.25 3.27 -9.54
C ALA A 45 0.06 2.33 -9.79
N LEU A 46 -0.84 2.70 -10.71
CA LEU A 46 -1.98 1.85 -11.10
C LEU A 46 -1.51 0.49 -11.64
N LYS A 47 -0.47 0.48 -12.49
CA LYS A 47 0.09 -0.76 -13.06
C LYS A 47 0.75 -1.63 -11.99
N THR A 48 1.54 -1.02 -11.10
CA THR A 48 2.19 -1.72 -9.99
C THR A 48 1.16 -2.42 -9.12
N ILE A 49 0.08 -1.72 -8.76
CA ILE A 49 -0.98 -2.30 -7.93
C ILE A 49 -1.78 -3.35 -8.69
N ALA A 50 -2.09 -3.13 -9.97
CA ALA A 50 -2.76 -4.13 -10.81
C ALA A 50 -1.96 -5.44 -10.88
N GLN A 51 -0.64 -5.34 -11.02
CA GLN A 51 0.25 -6.49 -11.02
C GLN A 51 0.31 -7.14 -9.62
N LEU A 52 0.44 -6.33 -8.56
CA LEU A 52 0.51 -6.78 -7.17
C LEU A 52 -0.73 -7.58 -6.77
N THR A 53 -1.92 -7.05 -7.05
CA THR A 53 -3.21 -7.66 -6.69
C THR A 53 -3.77 -8.57 -7.78
N ARG A 54 -3.01 -8.81 -8.86
CA ARG A 54 -3.44 -9.56 -10.06
C ARG A 54 -4.81 -9.14 -10.57
N SER A 55 -5.10 -7.84 -10.48
CA SER A 55 -6.40 -7.26 -10.80
C SER A 55 -6.32 -6.49 -12.11
N ASN A 56 -7.46 -6.29 -12.78
CA ASN A 56 -7.48 -5.48 -13.99
C ASN A 56 -7.27 -3.99 -13.68
N GLU A 57 -6.60 -3.26 -14.58
CA GLU A 57 -6.28 -1.84 -14.38
C GLU A 57 -7.53 -0.95 -14.21
N ARG A 58 -8.67 -1.33 -14.81
CA ARG A 58 -9.94 -0.59 -14.66
C ARG A 58 -10.46 -0.67 -13.22
N ALA A 59 -10.35 -1.81 -12.56
CA ALA A 59 -10.75 -2.03 -11.18
C ALA A 59 -9.85 -1.21 -10.26
N VAL A 60 -8.53 -1.29 -10.46
CA VAL A 60 -7.57 -0.49 -9.69
C VAL A 60 -7.84 1.00 -9.86
N ARG A 61 -8.08 1.47 -11.08
CA ARG A 61 -8.48 2.87 -11.33
C ARG A 61 -9.74 3.25 -10.55
N ASN A 62 -10.75 2.39 -10.52
CA ASN A 62 -11.96 2.63 -9.73
C ASN A 62 -11.68 2.70 -8.23
N TRP A 63 -10.68 1.98 -7.72
CA TRP A 63 -10.24 2.07 -6.32
C TRP A 63 -9.55 3.39 -6.05
N PHE A 64 -8.65 3.84 -6.92
CA PHE A 64 -8.02 5.17 -6.83
C PHE A 64 -9.04 6.32 -6.93
N GLU A 65 -10.13 6.13 -7.68
CA GLU A 65 -11.20 7.11 -7.79
C GLU A 65 -12.23 7.01 -6.65
N GLY A 66 -12.10 6.04 -5.74
CA GLY A 66 -13.08 5.81 -4.67
C GLY A 66 -14.45 5.35 -5.14
N LYS A 67 -14.58 4.95 -6.41
CA LYS A 67 -15.85 4.50 -7.02
C LYS A 67 -16.27 3.13 -6.51
N ASN A 68 -15.30 2.24 -6.32
CA ASN A 68 -15.51 0.89 -5.80
C ASN A 68 -14.44 0.58 -4.74
N SER A 69 -14.80 -0.24 -3.75
CA SER A 69 -13.83 -0.86 -2.84
C SER A 69 -13.05 -1.98 -3.56
N PRO A 70 -11.78 -2.22 -3.19
CA PRO A 70 -11.15 -3.51 -3.43
C PRO A 70 -11.99 -4.65 -2.84
N SER A 71 -11.91 -5.84 -3.45
CA SER A 71 -12.43 -7.06 -2.83
C SER A 71 -11.67 -7.34 -1.53
N ALA A 72 -12.24 -8.15 -0.63
CA ALA A 72 -11.56 -8.53 0.61
C ALA A 72 -10.18 -9.17 0.33
N GLU A 73 -10.07 -10.03 -0.69
CA GLU A 73 -8.80 -10.63 -1.11
C GLU A 73 -7.77 -9.57 -1.52
N ASN A 74 -8.17 -8.62 -2.36
CA ASN A 74 -7.29 -7.55 -2.82
C ASN A 74 -6.92 -6.59 -1.67
N LEU A 75 -7.84 -6.34 -0.75
CA LEU A 75 -7.57 -5.54 0.44
C LEU A 75 -6.52 -6.20 1.33
N VAL A 76 -6.59 -7.52 1.53
CA VAL A 76 -5.57 -8.27 2.29
C VAL A 76 -4.20 -8.20 1.61
N ILE A 77 -4.13 -8.29 0.28
CA ILE A 77 -2.88 -8.12 -0.47
C ILE A 77 -2.33 -6.71 -0.24
N LEU A 78 -3.17 -5.67 -0.40
CA LEU A 78 -2.75 -4.29 -0.19
C LEU A 78 -2.23 -4.04 1.24
N MET A 79 -2.93 -4.51 2.27
CA MET A 79 -2.51 -4.39 3.67
C MET A 79 -1.21 -5.14 3.98
N ARG A 80 -0.89 -6.20 3.24
CA ARG A 80 0.39 -6.92 3.39
C ARG A 80 1.58 -6.12 2.89
N HIS A 81 1.35 -5.24 1.92
CA HIS A 81 2.39 -4.48 1.23
C HIS A 81 2.43 -3.00 1.62
N SER A 82 1.44 -2.52 2.38
CA SER A 82 1.35 -1.12 2.82
C SER A 82 0.83 -1.03 4.25
N ASP A 83 1.70 -0.55 5.14
CA ASP A 83 1.34 -0.24 6.52
C ASP A 83 0.32 0.90 6.59
N LEU A 84 0.36 1.86 5.65
CA LEU A 84 -0.60 2.95 5.61
C LEU A 84 -2.02 2.44 5.35
N ILE A 85 -2.17 1.52 4.39
CA ILE A 85 -3.47 0.89 4.08
C ILE A 85 -3.98 0.07 5.27
N LEU A 86 -3.09 -0.68 5.95
CA LEU A 86 -3.45 -1.40 7.17
C LEU A 86 -3.94 -0.44 8.26
N ARG A 87 -3.22 0.67 8.49
CA ARG A 87 -3.61 1.70 9.47
C ARG A 87 -4.95 2.35 9.13
N THR A 88 -5.24 2.62 7.86
CA THR A 88 -6.54 3.19 7.45
C THR A 88 -7.69 2.24 7.80
N VAL A 89 -7.55 0.94 7.50
CA VAL A 89 -8.58 -0.06 7.85
C VAL A 89 -8.77 -0.18 9.36
N LEU A 90 -7.68 -0.17 10.14
CA LEU A 90 -7.75 -0.21 11.60
C LEU A 90 -8.39 1.05 12.19
N ALA A 91 -8.10 2.22 11.62
CA ALA A 91 -8.74 3.48 12.02
C ALA A 91 -10.24 3.47 11.74
N LEU A 92 -10.67 2.97 10.57
CA LEU A 92 -12.09 2.79 10.25
C LEU A 92 -12.79 1.77 11.15
N ALA A 93 -12.04 0.80 11.69
CA ALA A 93 -12.53 -0.18 12.65
C ALA A 93 -12.53 0.33 14.10
N ASP A 94 -12.20 1.62 14.31
CA ASP A 94 -12.06 2.26 15.62
C ASP A 94 -11.03 1.55 16.53
N ARG A 95 -9.97 1.00 15.93
CA ARG A 95 -8.87 0.31 16.61
C ARG A 95 -7.61 1.16 16.65
N GLN A 96 -7.73 2.35 17.23
CA GLN A 96 -6.62 3.32 17.33
C GLN A 96 -5.41 2.77 18.11
N ASP A 97 -5.65 1.87 19.08
CA ASP A 97 -4.62 1.12 19.80
C ASP A 97 -3.67 0.38 18.84
N LEU A 98 -4.25 -0.28 17.83
CA LEU A 98 -3.50 -1.06 16.84
C LEU A 98 -2.82 -0.16 15.80
N VAL A 99 -3.43 0.98 15.45
CA VAL A 99 -2.82 1.98 14.54
C VAL A 99 -1.48 2.45 15.09
N VAL A 100 -1.43 2.80 16.39
CA VAL A 100 -0.20 3.23 17.06
C VAL A 100 0.84 2.12 17.09
N ALA A 101 0.43 0.87 17.37
CA ALA A 101 1.32 -0.27 17.40
C ALA A 101 2.00 -0.54 16.04
N VAL A 102 1.23 -0.48 14.94
CA VAL A 102 1.77 -0.59 13.57
C VAL A 102 2.70 0.59 13.26
N GLY A 103 2.33 1.80 13.71
CA GLY A 103 3.16 3.00 13.73
C GLY A 103 4.58 2.75 14.25
N LEU A 104 4.62 2.29 15.50
CA LEU A 104 5.85 2.07 16.24
C LEU A 104 6.70 0.93 15.65
N ALA A 105 6.05 -0.15 15.20
CA ALA A 105 6.74 -1.26 14.55
C ALA A 105 7.44 -0.82 13.25
N GLY A 106 6.77 0.02 12.45
CA GLY A 106 7.34 0.60 11.24
C GLY A 106 8.51 1.53 11.54
N LEU A 107 8.36 2.45 12.50
CA LEU A 107 9.43 3.36 12.91
C LEU A 107 10.65 2.60 13.43
N ARG A 108 10.45 1.56 14.24
CA ARG A 108 11.54 0.70 14.71
C ARG A 108 12.30 0.06 13.55
N ARG A 109 11.59 -0.42 12.53
CA ARG A 109 12.21 -1.02 11.34
C ARG A 109 13.05 -0.01 10.58
N GLN A 110 12.51 1.19 10.33
CA GLN A 110 13.24 2.28 9.69
C GLN A 110 14.50 2.67 10.45
N LEU A 111 14.44 2.73 11.79
CA LEU A 111 15.62 2.99 12.62
C LEU A 111 16.67 1.87 12.49
N MET A 112 16.23 0.61 12.49
CA MET A 112 17.15 -0.53 12.31
C MET A 112 17.81 -0.51 10.93
N ASP A 113 17.06 -0.21 9.88
CA ASP A 113 17.58 -0.10 8.52
C ASP A 113 18.58 1.07 8.41
N ALA A 114 18.30 2.20 9.07
CA ALA A 114 19.20 3.35 9.10
C ALA A 114 20.51 3.05 9.86
N VAL A 115 20.43 2.38 11.02
CA VAL A 115 21.62 1.94 11.77
C VAL A 115 22.46 0.98 10.93
N ALA A 116 21.83 -0.02 10.32
CA ALA A 116 22.53 -0.96 9.45
C ALA A 116 23.21 -0.27 8.25
N ALA A 117 22.59 0.77 7.69
CA ALA A 117 23.19 1.57 6.63
C ALA A 117 24.41 2.36 7.12
N ILE A 118 24.39 2.89 8.35
CA ILE A 118 25.53 3.59 8.96
C ILE A 118 26.69 2.62 9.21
N ASP A 119 26.41 1.46 9.80
CA ASP A 119 27.42 0.44 10.13
C ASP A 119 28.06 -0.16 8.87
N GLY A 120 27.35 -0.15 7.73
CA GLY A 120 27.84 -0.60 6.43
C GLY A 120 28.71 0.42 5.69
N LEU A 121 28.89 1.64 6.21
CA LEU A 121 29.76 2.63 5.59
C LEU A 121 31.23 2.24 5.81
N PRO A 122 32.07 2.23 4.76
CA PRO A 122 33.50 2.04 4.94
C PRO A 122 34.05 3.17 5.82
N THR A 123 34.69 2.81 6.94
CA THR A 123 35.45 3.76 7.73
C THR A 123 36.70 4.09 6.93
N ASP A 124 36.67 5.21 6.22
CA ASP A 124 37.84 5.78 5.54
C ASP A 124 38.82 6.34 6.58
N THR A 125 39.28 5.48 7.49
CA THR A 125 40.53 5.69 8.21
C THR A 125 41.62 5.43 7.18
N SER A 126 41.94 6.51 6.47
CA SER A 126 43.19 6.69 5.76
C SER A 126 44.33 6.19 6.64
N ASP A 127 44.79 4.98 6.35
CA ASP A 127 46.12 4.51 6.70
C ASP A 127 47.10 5.31 5.83
N HIS A 128 47.28 6.57 6.22
CA HIS A 128 48.38 7.42 5.78
C HIS A 128 49.48 7.29 6.83
N GLY A 129 49.96 6.05 7.02
CA GLY A 129 51.25 5.75 7.62
C GLY A 129 52.32 5.88 6.55
N SER A 130 53.04 6.98 6.62
CA SER A 130 54.31 7.26 5.94
C SER A 130 55.42 6.27 6.34
N ASP A 131 56.49 6.29 5.53
CA ASP A 131 57.83 5.68 5.70
C ASP A 131 57.91 4.21 5.21
N ASP A 132 58.70 3.84 4.20
CA ASP A 132 60.07 4.27 3.91
C ASP A 132 60.32 4.57 2.42
N ILE A 133 60.78 5.79 2.17
CA ILE A 133 61.68 6.12 1.07
C ILE A 133 63.08 6.10 1.69
N ASP A 134 63.82 5.01 1.48
CA ASP A 134 65.27 4.85 1.67
C ASP A 134 65.60 3.55 0.91
N ASP A 135 66.65 3.38 0.12
CA ASP A 135 67.86 4.14 -0.10
C ASP A 135 68.44 3.68 -1.47
N ALA A 136 69.20 4.56 -2.09
CA ALA A 136 69.96 4.31 -3.31
C ALA A 136 71.08 3.30 -3.08
N GLY A 137 71.38 2.46 -4.07
CA GLY A 137 72.52 1.55 -3.99
C GLY A 137 72.81 0.86 -5.30
N THR A 138 73.72 1.49 -6.05
CA THR A 138 74.54 1.04 -7.20
C THR A 138 74.51 -0.43 -7.61
#